data_AF-A0A958F5S6-F1
#
_entry.id   AF-A0A958F5S6-F1
#
_cell.length_a   1.000
_cell.length_b   1.000
_cell.length_c   1.000
_cell.angle_alpha   90.00
_cell.angle_beta   90.00
_cell.angle_gamma   90.00
#
_symmetry.space_group_name_H-M   'P 1'
#
loop_
_entity.id
_entity.type
_entity.pdbx_description
1 polymer ?
#
loop_
_entity_poly.entity_id
_entity_poly.type
_entity_poly.pdbx_seq_one_letter_code
_entity_poly.pdbx_strand_id
1 'polypeptide(L)'
;MNIHEYQAKEILRRYGVAVPGGQVAFTPEEAEKIAKEMGGEVFVVKAQIHAGGRGKGGGVKLAKSPAEVRQLAEKMLGMQLVTHQTGPEGKTVHRVLVAAGVDIARELYLGIVLDRAVSKLVIMASTEGGVEIEKVAAETPEKIVKEYIEPEVGMQPFQARRIAFALGLEGAQIKHATKFILALYRAFVDTDASLAEINPLVVTPSGEVLALDAKIGFDDNALYRHPDIAEMRDTNEEDPLEVRASEHHLNYIKLDGNVGCMVNGAGLAMATMDIIKLAGGMPANFLDVGGGANVETVRNGFEIILSDPNVKAVLVNIFGGIVRCDRV
;
A
#
# COMPACT_ATOMS: atom_id res chain seq x y z
N MET A 1 3.36 6.16 -3.63
CA MET A 1 2.42 5.45 -4.54
C MET A 1 2.29 3.99 -4.11
N ASN A 2 1.06 3.48 -4.00
CA ASN A 2 0.80 2.06 -3.71
C ASN A 2 0.55 1.27 -5.00
N ILE A 3 0.76 -0.04 -4.94
CA ILE A 3 0.43 -0.98 -6.02
C ILE A 3 -0.38 -2.17 -5.50
N HIS A 4 -1.03 -2.90 -6.42
CA HIS A 4 -1.77 -4.11 -6.11
C HIS A 4 -0.86 -5.29 -5.73
N GLU A 5 -1.40 -6.27 -5.01
CA GLU A 5 -0.67 -7.48 -4.58
C GLU A 5 -0.07 -8.23 -5.78
N TYR A 6 -0.79 -8.35 -6.91
CA TYR A 6 -0.27 -9.04 -8.09
C TYR A 6 0.96 -8.34 -8.68
N GLN A 7 0.97 -7.01 -8.72
CA GLN A 7 2.11 -6.19 -9.17
C GLN A 7 3.27 -6.34 -8.19
N ALA A 8 3.00 -6.28 -6.88
CA ALA A 8 4.02 -6.47 -5.86
C ALA A 8 4.69 -7.84 -6.01
N LYS A 9 3.91 -8.91 -6.21
CA LYS A 9 4.43 -10.26 -6.45
C LYS A 9 5.24 -10.37 -7.73
N GLU A 10 4.85 -9.69 -8.80
CA GLU A 10 5.63 -9.65 -10.04
C GLU A 10 7.00 -9.00 -9.84
N ILE A 11 7.04 -7.83 -9.18
CA ILE A 11 8.30 -7.17 -8.82
C ILE A 11 9.17 -8.09 -7.96
N LEU A 12 8.62 -8.61 -6.87
CA LEU A 12 9.33 -9.49 -5.95
C LEU A 12 9.91 -10.74 -6.65
N ARG A 13 9.17 -11.32 -7.59
CA ARG A 13 9.62 -12.45 -8.39
C ARG A 13 10.85 -12.10 -9.24
N ARG A 14 10.92 -10.90 -9.83
CA ARG A 14 12.11 -10.41 -10.59
C ARG A 14 13.37 -10.38 -9.72
N TYR A 15 13.22 -10.08 -8.42
CA TYR A 15 14.32 -10.07 -7.45
C TYR A 15 14.63 -11.43 -6.84
N GLY A 16 13.90 -12.49 -7.21
CA GLY A 16 14.11 -13.84 -6.68
C GLY A 16 13.50 -14.08 -5.31
N VAL A 17 12.57 -13.22 -4.87
CA VAL A 17 11.74 -13.47 -3.69
C VAL A 17 10.70 -14.54 -4.05
N ALA A 18 10.59 -15.55 -3.19
CA ALA A 18 9.69 -16.67 -3.43
C ALA A 18 8.24 -16.26 -3.16
N VAL A 19 7.42 -16.26 -4.20
CA VAL A 19 5.99 -15.93 -4.18
C VAL A 19 5.19 -17.08 -4.80
N PRO A 20 3.98 -17.38 -4.31
CA PRO A 20 3.10 -18.32 -4.97
C PRO A 20 2.78 -17.91 -6.42
N GLY A 21 2.51 -18.91 -7.26
CA GLY A 21 2.00 -18.67 -8.60
C GLY A 21 0.60 -18.04 -8.55
N GLY A 22 0.33 -17.14 -9.49
CA GLY A 22 -0.97 -16.50 -9.64
C GLY A 22 -1.00 -15.53 -10.80
N GLN A 23 -2.19 -15.29 -11.33
CA GLN A 23 -2.45 -14.34 -12.41
C GLN A 23 -3.71 -13.52 -12.11
N VAL A 24 -3.73 -12.30 -12.63
CA VAL A 24 -4.87 -11.37 -12.47
C VAL A 24 -5.93 -11.66 -13.54
N ALA A 25 -7.19 -11.54 -13.15
CA ALA A 25 -8.36 -11.60 -14.03
C ALA A 25 -9.23 -10.36 -13.85
N PHE A 26 -9.79 -9.89 -14.97
CA PHE A 26 -10.75 -8.79 -15.04
C PHE A 26 -12.18 -9.29 -15.31
N THR A 27 -12.32 -10.55 -15.69
CA THR A 27 -13.62 -11.20 -15.92
C THR A 27 -13.71 -12.57 -15.23
N PRO A 28 -14.92 -13.05 -14.91
CA PRO A 28 -15.10 -14.40 -14.38
C PRO A 28 -14.57 -15.50 -15.32
N GLU A 29 -14.70 -15.30 -16.63
CA GLU A 29 -14.18 -16.20 -17.67
C GLU A 29 -12.65 -16.30 -17.64
N GLU A 30 -11.96 -15.16 -17.53
CA GLU A 30 -10.51 -15.13 -17.37
C GLU A 30 -10.08 -15.84 -16.09
N ALA A 31 -10.77 -15.60 -14.97
CA ALA A 31 -10.47 -16.24 -13.70
C ALA A 31 -10.59 -17.78 -13.79
N GLU A 32 -11.64 -18.28 -14.44
CA GLU A 32 -11.82 -19.71 -14.71
C GLU A 32 -10.70 -20.28 -15.58
N LYS A 33 -10.33 -19.56 -16.64
CA LYS A 33 -9.26 -19.97 -17.56
C LYS A 33 -7.92 -20.07 -16.83
N ILE A 34 -7.58 -19.07 -16.02
CA ILE A 34 -6.35 -19.06 -15.21
C ILE A 34 -6.32 -20.27 -14.28
N ALA A 35 -7.43 -20.59 -13.60
CA ALA A 35 -7.49 -21.75 -12.72
C ALA A 35 -7.31 -23.08 -13.48
N LYS A 36 -7.86 -23.20 -14.70
CA LYS A 36 -7.65 -24.38 -15.56
C LYS A 36 -6.19 -24.53 -15.99
N GLU A 37 -5.55 -23.43 -16.38
CA GLU A 37 -4.16 -23.43 -16.85
C GLU A 37 -3.16 -23.67 -15.71
N MET A 38 -3.43 -23.12 -14.53
CA MET A 38 -2.63 -23.31 -13.32
C MET A 38 -2.68 -24.77 -12.85
N GLY A 39 -3.85 -25.41 -12.97
CA GLY A 39 -4.09 -26.74 -12.43
C GLY A 39 -4.03 -26.80 -10.90
N GLY A 40 -4.19 -28.00 -10.35
CA GLY A 40 -4.23 -28.23 -8.89
C GLY A 40 -5.64 -28.35 -8.32
N GLU A 41 -5.69 -28.60 -7.01
CA GLU A 41 -6.93 -28.93 -6.30
C GLU A 41 -7.50 -27.75 -5.50
N VAL A 42 -6.66 -26.78 -5.14
CA VAL A 42 -7.03 -25.64 -4.30
C VAL A 42 -6.53 -24.35 -4.94
N PHE A 43 -7.42 -23.38 -5.04
CA PHE A 43 -7.18 -22.05 -5.56
C PHE A 43 -7.59 -21.01 -4.52
N VAL A 44 -7.00 -19.82 -4.62
CA VAL A 44 -7.38 -18.65 -3.83
C VAL A 44 -7.77 -17.54 -4.78
N VAL A 45 -8.98 -17.00 -4.63
CA VAL A 45 -9.45 -15.80 -5.34
C VAL A 45 -9.34 -14.63 -4.37
N LYS A 46 -8.55 -13.62 -4.74
CA LYS A 46 -8.27 -12.43 -3.92
C LYS A 46 -8.66 -11.16 -4.65
N ALA A 47 -9.58 -10.38 -4.09
CA ALA A 47 -9.84 -9.02 -4.52
C ALA A 47 -8.55 -8.17 -4.50
N GLN A 48 -8.33 -7.39 -5.54
CA GLN A 48 -7.19 -6.50 -5.66
C GLN A 48 -7.67 -5.06 -5.44
N ILE A 49 -7.33 -4.52 -4.27
CA ILE A 49 -7.55 -3.14 -3.84
C ILE A 49 -6.33 -2.69 -3.02
N HIS A 50 -6.09 -1.37 -2.91
CA HIS A 50 -4.96 -0.80 -2.16
C HIS A 50 -5.22 -0.73 -0.63
N ALA A 51 -5.78 -1.79 -0.06
CA ALA A 51 -6.10 -1.89 1.36
C ALA A 51 -5.85 -3.29 1.94
N GLY A 52 -5.43 -3.33 3.20
CA GLY A 52 -5.29 -4.55 4.00
C GLY A 52 -6.63 -5.08 4.52
N GLY A 53 -6.60 -6.21 5.24
CA GLY A 53 -7.81 -6.75 5.89
C GLY A 53 -8.85 -7.37 4.94
N ARG A 54 -8.50 -7.56 3.66
CA ARG A 54 -9.38 -8.10 2.61
C ARG A 54 -10.03 -9.43 2.99
N GLY A 55 -9.31 -10.31 3.70
CA GLY A 55 -9.85 -11.59 4.16
C GLY A 55 -11.04 -11.43 5.12
N LYS A 56 -10.93 -10.53 6.12
CA LYS A 56 -12.02 -10.21 7.05
C LYS A 56 -13.20 -9.57 6.32
N GLY A 57 -12.93 -8.76 5.28
CA GLY A 57 -13.95 -8.14 4.42
C GLY A 57 -14.59 -9.08 3.38
N GLY A 58 -14.19 -10.35 3.33
CA GLY A 58 -14.72 -11.32 2.37
C GLY A 58 -14.09 -11.28 0.98
N GLY A 59 -13.06 -10.46 0.78
CA GLY A 59 -12.29 -10.33 -0.47
C GLY A 59 -11.21 -11.39 -0.68
N VAL A 60 -11.12 -12.42 0.16
CA VAL A 60 -10.24 -13.58 -0.03
C VAL A 60 -11.05 -14.85 0.19
N LYS A 61 -11.09 -15.73 -0.81
CA LYS A 61 -11.88 -16.97 -0.78
C LYS A 61 -11.10 -18.14 -1.37
N LEU A 62 -11.26 -19.30 -0.76
CA LEU A 62 -10.75 -20.57 -1.30
C LEU A 62 -11.75 -21.15 -2.30
N ALA A 63 -11.23 -21.79 -3.35
CA ALA A 63 -12.00 -22.58 -4.31
C ALA A 63 -11.32 -23.93 -4.54
N LYS A 64 -12.12 -24.95 -4.82
CA LYS A 64 -11.69 -26.34 -5.06
C LYS A 64 -11.84 -26.78 -6.51
N SER A 65 -12.26 -25.87 -7.38
CA SER A 65 -12.39 -26.13 -8.82
C SER A 65 -12.33 -24.83 -9.62
N PRO A 66 -11.96 -24.87 -10.91
CA PRO A 66 -12.06 -23.70 -11.79
C PRO A 66 -13.47 -23.12 -11.88
N ALA A 67 -14.51 -23.97 -11.84
CA ALA A 67 -15.89 -23.51 -11.84
C ALA A 67 -16.24 -22.70 -10.58
N GLU A 68 -15.72 -23.10 -9.41
CA GLU A 68 -15.87 -22.33 -8.17
C GLU A 68 -15.08 -21.02 -8.21
N VAL A 69 -13.89 -21.01 -8.82
CA VAL A 69 -13.13 -19.77 -9.07
C VAL A 69 -13.95 -18.78 -9.89
N ARG A 70 -14.60 -19.22 -10.98
CA ARG A 70 -15.52 -18.40 -11.78
C ARG A 70 -16.61 -17.77 -10.92
N GLN A 71 -17.31 -18.58 -10.12
CA GLN A 71 -18.42 -18.12 -9.28
C GLN A 71 -17.98 -17.11 -8.22
N LEU A 72 -16.79 -17.30 -7.64
CA LEU A 72 -16.24 -16.35 -6.67
C LEU A 72 -15.82 -15.05 -7.34
N ALA A 73 -15.19 -15.12 -8.51
CA ALA A 73 -14.82 -13.94 -9.31
C ALA A 73 -16.07 -13.13 -9.72
N GLU A 74 -17.15 -13.79 -10.15
CA GLU A 74 -18.42 -13.15 -10.47
C GLU A 74 -19.05 -12.40 -9.28
N LYS A 75 -18.89 -12.94 -8.06
CA LYS A 75 -19.36 -12.27 -6.84
C LYS A 75 -18.46 -11.13 -6.38
N MET A 76 -17.15 -11.21 -6.68
CA MET A 76 -16.17 -10.22 -6.24
C MET A 76 -16.07 -9.04 -7.20
N LEU A 77 -16.05 -9.29 -8.51
CA LEU A 77 -15.89 -8.22 -9.50
C LEU A 77 -17.11 -7.28 -9.46
N GLY A 78 -16.83 -5.98 -9.28
CA GLY A 78 -17.84 -4.94 -9.08
C GLY A 78 -18.40 -4.84 -7.66
N MET A 79 -18.00 -5.70 -6.72
CA MET A 79 -18.41 -5.57 -5.33
C MET A 79 -17.74 -4.35 -4.67
N GLN A 80 -18.43 -3.74 -3.70
CA GLN A 80 -17.82 -2.78 -2.79
C GLN A 80 -17.19 -3.55 -1.62
N LEU A 81 -15.86 -3.59 -1.57
CA LEU A 81 -15.11 -4.28 -0.51
C LEU A 81 -14.81 -3.30 0.62
N VAL A 82 -15.50 -3.50 1.74
CA VAL A 82 -15.27 -2.78 2.98
C VAL A 82 -14.27 -3.54 3.84
N THR A 83 -13.23 -2.84 4.27
CA THR A 83 -12.21 -3.31 5.22
C THR A 83 -12.04 -2.27 6.32
N HIS A 84 -11.30 -2.60 7.37
CA HIS A 84 -10.96 -1.62 8.40
C HIS A 84 -10.08 -0.45 7.87
N GLN A 85 -9.47 -0.58 6.68
CA GLN A 85 -8.60 0.43 6.08
C GLN A 85 -9.28 1.27 4.98
N THR A 86 -10.44 0.85 4.47
CA THR A 86 -11.14 1.53 3.36
C THR A 86 -12.30 2.41 3.82
N GLY A 87 -12.55 2.52 5.13
CA GLY A 87 -13.75 3.18 5.62
C GLY A 87 -15.06 2.49 5.24
N PRO A 88 -16.21 3.04 5.66
CA PRO A 88 -17.55 2.51 5.36
C PRO A 88 -17.90 2.51 3.86
N GLU A 89 -17.30 3.40 3.07
CA GLU A 89 -17.46 3.51 1.63
C GLU A 89 -16.83 2.34 0.86
N GLY A 90 -15.79 1.71 1.42
CA GLY A 90 -15.10 0.60 0.78
C GLY A 90 -14.36 0.97 -0.51
N LYS A 91 -13.86 -0.04 -1.23
CA LYS A 91 -13.32 0.12 -2.59
C LYS A 91 -13.99 -0.85 -3.56
N THR A 92 -14.27 -0.37 -4.77
CA THR A 92 -14.85 -1.22 -5.83
C THR A 92 -13.79 -2.19 -6.35
N VAL A 93 -14.11 -3.47 -6.37
CA VAL A 93 -13.17 -4.49 -6.84
C VAL A 93 -13.23 -4.58 -8.36
N HIS A 94 -12.22 -4.04 -9.04
CA HIS A 94 -12.15 -4.06 -10.51
C HIS A 94 -11.44 -5.29 -11.08
N ARG A 95 -10.66 -5.99 -10.25
CA ARG A 95 -9.88 -7.16 -10.67
C ARG A 95 -9.64 -8.11 -9.50
N VAL A 96 -9.40 -9.38 -9.82
CA VAL A 96 -9.11 -10.43 -8.84
C VAL A 96 -7.81 -11.14 -9.19
N LEU A 97 -7.04 -11.51 -8.19
CA LEU A 97 -5.88 -12.40 -8.32
C LEU A 97 -6.35 -13.83 -8.06
N VAL A 98 -6.15 -14.71 -9.04
CA VAL A 98 -6.31 -16.16 -8.89
C VAL A 98 -4.93 -16.73 -8.62
N ALA A 99 -4.75 -17.34 -7.45
CA ALA A 99 -3.47 -17.89 -7.00
C ALA A 99 -3.60 -19.35 -6.59
N ALA A 100 -2.48 -20.09 -6.63
CA ALA A 100 -2.43 -21.46 -6.14
C ALA A 100 -2.62 -21.49 -4.62
N GLY A 101 -3.34 -22.50 -4.13
CA GLY A 101 -3.36 -22.84 -2.72
C GLY A 101 -1.96 -23.20 -2.21
N VAL A 102 -1.64 -22.77 -1.00
CA VAL A 102 -0.36 -23.08 -0.35
C VAL A 102 -0.67 -23.75 0.99
N ASP A 103 -0.03 -24.88 1.25
CA ASP A 103 -0.08 -25.50 2.58
C ASP A 103 0.77 -24.70 3.56
N ILE A 104 0.13 -24.28 4.65
CA ILE A 104 0.72 -23.37 5.63
C ILE A 104 1.04 -24.17 6.90
N ALA A 105 2.31 -24.27 7.26
CA ALA A 105 2.73 -24.79 8.56
C ALA A 105 2.80 -23.67 9.60
N ARG A 106 3.29 -22.49 9.21
CA ARG A 106 3.38 -21.30 10.06
C ARG A 106 3.14 -20.02 9.26
N GLU A 107 2.54 -19.04 9.91
CA GLU A 107 2.41 -17.67 9.41
C GLU A 107 3.28 -16.75 10.24
N LEU A 108 4.10 -15.95 9.58
CA LEU A 108 5.02 -14.99 10.18
C LEU A 108 4.78 -13.60 9.58
N TYR A 109 5.40 -12.59 10.16
CA TYR A 109 5.40 -11.22 9.65
C TYR A 109 6.82 -10.79 9.26
N LEU A 110 6.94 -10.06 8.16
CA LEU A 110 8.16 -9.36 7.78
C LEU A 110 7.84 -8.01 7.13
N GLY A 111 8.45 -6.93 7.60
CA GLY A 111 8.27 -5.58 7.06
C GLY A 111 9.60 -4.82 6.93
N ILE A 112 9.69 -3.92 5.96
CA ILE A 112 10.82 -3.01 5.74
C ILE A 112 10.28 -1.58 5.61
N VAL A 113 10.81 -0.66 6.40
CA VAL A 113 10.51 0.78 6.37
C VAL A 113 11.76 1.61 6.69
N LEU A 114 11.71 2.90 6.38
CA LEU A 114 12.68 3.88 6.90
C LEU A 114 12.27 4.31 8.31
N ASP A 115 13.08 3.96 9.31
CA ASP A 115 12.94 4.51 10.65
C ASP A 115 13.52 5.94 10.66
N ARG A 116 12.63 6.93 10.64
CA ARG A 116 12.98 8.35 10.60
C ARG A 116 13.70 8.82 11.86
N ALA A 117 13.51 8.17 13.01
CA ALA A 117 14.14 8.60 14.26
C ALA A 117 15.66 8.34 14.26
N VAL A 118 16.09 7.27 13.59
CA VAL A 118 17.51 6.90 13.48
C VAL A 118 18.06 7.02 12.06
N SER A 119 17.21 7.43 11.10
CA SER A 119 17.56 7.60 9.68
C SER A 119 18.15 6.34 9.04
N LYS A 120 17.61 5.17 9.38
CA LYS A 120 18.05 3.87 8.86
C LYS A 120 16.88 3.04 8.41
N LEU A 121 17.11 2.19 7.40
CA LEU A 121 16.17 1.14 7.07
C LEU A 121 16.13 0.14 8.24
N VAL A 122 14.91 -0.25 8.62
CA VAL A 122 14.67 -1.25 9.65
C VAL A 122 13.85 -2.38 9.05
N ILE A 123 14.30 -3.61 9.29
CA ILE A 123 13.51 -4.81 9.03
C ILE A 123 12.87 -5.21 10.34
N MET A 124 11.55 -5.32 10.31
CA MET A 124 10.72 -5.80 11.42
C MET A 124 10.25 -7.20 11.13
N ALA A 125 10.36 -8.11 12.10
CA ALA A 125 9.92 -9.48 11.96
C ALA A 125 9.19 -9.94 13.22
N SER A 126 8.15 -10.76 13.07
CA SER A 126 7.41 -11.30 14.20
C SER A 126 6.90 -12.71 13.90
N THR A 127 6.77 -13.53 14.95
CA THR A 127 6.10 -14.83 14.87
C THR A 127 4.58 -14.70 14.76
N GLU A 128 4.03 -13.51 15.01
CA GLU A 128 2.61 -13.21 14.88
C GLU A 128 2.29 -12.78 13.44
N GLY A 129 2.29 -13.72 12.50
CA GLY A 129 1.81 -13.50 11.14
C GLY A 129 0.29 -13.54 11.02
N GLY A 130 -0.26 -12.99 9.94
CA GLY A 130 -1.70 -13.01 9.65
C GLY A 130 -2.53 -12.02 10.48
N VAL A 131 -1.88 -11.23 11.35
CA VAL A 131 -2.49 -10.19 12.18
C VAL A 131 -1.90 -8.81 11.85
N GLU A 132 -2.64 -7.75 12.19
CA GLU A 132 -2.18 -6.36 12.04
C GLU A 132 -0.98 -6.12 12.96
N ILE A 133 0.15 -5.69 12.39
CA ILE A 133 1.41 -5.55 13.14
C ILE A 133 1.34 -4.43 14.17
N GLU A 134 0.51 -3.41 13.93
CA GLU A 134 0.25 -2.30 14.84
C GLU A 134 -0.38 -2.81 16.15
N LYS A 135 -1.25 -3.82 16.06
CA LYS A 135 -1.82 -4.46 17.25
C LYS A 135 -0.75 -5.21 18.04
N VAL A 136 0.12 -5.97 17.35
CA VAL A 136 1.24 -6.66 17.99
C VAL A 136 2.19 -5.65 18.65
N ALA A 137 2.45 -4.51 18.00
CA ALA A 137 3.30 -3.45 18.53
C ALA A 137 2.72 -2.78 19.79
N ALA A 138 1.39 -2.66 19.87
CA ALA A 138 0.71 -2.08 21.02
C ALA A 138 0.58 -3.06 22.21
N GLU A 139 0.26 -4.32 21.94
CA GLU A 139 -0.08 -5.31 22.97
C GLU A 139 1.12 -6.16 23.41
N THR A 140 1.99 -6.53 22.47
CA THR A 140 3.13 -7.44 22.67
C THR A 140 4.38 -6.98 21.89
N PRO A 141 4.89 -5.76 22.15
CA PRO A 141 6.00 -5.18 21.39
C PRO A 141 7.27 -6.04 21.41
N GLU A 142 7.48 -6.85 22.44
CA GLU A 142 8.62 -7.76 22.59
C GLU A 142 8.66 -8.88 21.54
N LYS A 143 7.53 -9.16 20.87
CA LYS A 143 7.47 -10.13 19.77
C LYS A 143 7.97 -9.55 18.44
N ILE A 144 8.21 -8.25 18.37
CA ILE A 144 8.71 -7.58 17.16
C ILE A 144 10.23 -7.45 17.26
N VAL A 145 10.90 -8.26 16.45
CA VAL A 145 12.34 -8.18 16.25
C VAL A 145 12.62 -7.06 15.26
N LYS A 146 13.59 -6.19 15.59
CA LYS A 146 14.05 -5.11 14.71
C LYS A 146 15.52 -5.31 14.38
N GLU A 147 15.84 -5.22 13.09
CA GLU A 147 17.22 -5.25 12.60
C GLU A 147 17.47 -4.01 11.75
N TYR A 148 18.35 -3.14 12.24
CA TYR A 148 18.73 -1.89 11.57
C TYR A 148 19.86 -2.11 10.58
N ILE A 149 19.79 -1.45 9.43
CA ILE A 149 20.73 -1.62 8.33
C ILE A 149 21.56 -0.36 8.18
N GLU A 150 22.87 -0.51 8.15
CA GLU A 150 23.79 0.59 7.88
C GLU A 150 23.75 0.94 6.38
N PRO A 151 23.48 2.20 6.01
CA PRO A 151 23.34 2.58 4.60
C PRO A 151 24.59 2.32 3.76
N GLU A 152 25.78 2.48 4.34
CA GLU A 152 27.06 2.38 3.63
C GLU A 152 27.38 0.95 3.16
N VAL A 153 27.00 -0.06 3.95
CA VAL A 153 27.30 -1.48 3.66
C VAL A 153 26.07 -2.25 3.16
N GLY A 154 24.87 -1.72 3.37
CA GLY A 154 23.62 -2.40 3.10
C GLY A 154 23.41 -3.65 3.97
N MET A 155 22.34 -4.39 3.69
CA MET A 155 22.00 -5.57 4.48
C MET A 155 23.02 -6.69 4.32
N GLN A 156 23.53 -7.18 5.44
CA GLN A 156 24.49 -8.29 5.45
C GLN A 156 23.81 -9.65 5.70
N PRO A 157 24.35 -10.76 5.15
CA PRO A 157 23.76 -12.08 5.33
C PRO A 157 23.63 -12.54 6.79
N PHE A 158 24.49 -12.07 7.70
CA PHE A 158 24.35 -12.40 9.13
C PHE A 158 23.11 -11.77 9.76
N GLN A 159 22.69 -10.59 9.30
CA GLN A 159 21.49 -9.90 9.78
C GLN A 159 20.24 -10.68 9.36
N ALA A 160 20.20 -11.14 8.10
CA ALA A 160 19.14 -12.01 7.60
C ALA A 160 19.03 -13.31 8.42
N ARG A 161 20.17 -13.93 8.79
CA ARG A 161 20.19 -15.11 9.66
C ARG A 161 19.71 -14.80 11.08
N ARG A 162 20.10 -13.66 11.67
CA ARG A 162 19.61 -13.23 12.99
C ARG A 162 18.09 -13.13 13.01
N ILE A 163 17.50 -12.52 11.97
CA ILE A 163 16.04 -12.45 11.81
C ILE A 163 15.44 -13.86 11.71
N ALA A 164 16.00 -14.73 10.86
CA ALA A 164 15.50 -16.10 10.71
C ALA A 164 15.55 -16.90 12.03
N PHE A 165 16.63 -16.78 12.80
CA PHE A 165 16.72 -17.40 14.13
C PHE A 165 15.71 -16.82 15.12
N ALA A 166 15.52 -15.50 15.11
CA ALA A 166 14.57 -14.85 15.99
C ALA A 166 13.10 -15.20 15.66
N LEU A 167 12.81 -15.51 14.40
CA LEU A 167 11.55 -16.11 13.96
C LEU A 167 11.43 -17.61 14.33
N GLY A 168 12.43 -18.22 14.97
CA GLY A 168 12.44 -19.63 15.32
C GLY A 168 12.43 -20.54 14.09
N LEU A 169 13.12 -20.15 13.02
CA LEU A 169 13.32 -21.00 11.84
C LEU A 169 14.53 -21.91 12.04
N GLU A 170 14.45 -23.13 11.52
CA GLU A 170 15.45 -24.17 11.75
C GLU A 170 15.93 -24.84 10.45
N GLY A 171 17.13 -25.43 10.49
CA GLY A 171 17.68 -26.23 9.39
C GLY A 171 17.65 -25.53 8.03
N ALA A 172 16.97 -26.14 7.05
CA ALA A 172 16.85 -25.61 5.70
C ALA A 172 16.03 -24.30 5.63
N GLN A 173 15.10 -24.07 6.54
CA GLN A 173 14.26 -22.87 6.56
C GLN A 173 15.10 -21.60 6.74
N ILE A 174 16.19 -21.67 7.52
CA ILE A 174 17.12 -20.55 7.71
C ILE A 174 17.74 -20.14 6.37
N LYS A 175 18.12 -21.12 5.54
CA LYS A 175 18.70 -20.86 4.21
C LYS A 175 17.68 -20.20 3.29
N HIS A 176 16.44 -20.70 3.27
CA HIS A 176 15.36 -20.14 2.46
C HIS A 176 14.99 -18.72 2.92
N ALA A 177 14.78 -18.52 4.22
CA ALA A 177 14.50 -17.20 4.79
C ALA A 177 15.66 -16.21 4.57
N THR A 178 16.91 -16.64 4.73
CA THR A 178 18.06 -15.75 4.48
C THR A 178 18.08 -15.25 3.04
N LYS A 179 17.87 -16.15 2.06
CA LYS A 179 17.78 -15.77 0.65
C LYS A 179 16.59 -14.85 0.39
N PHE A 180 15.43 -15.17 0.98
CA PHE A 180 14.20 -14.39 0.85
C PHE A 180 14.40 -12.96 1.36
N ILE A 181 14.90 -12.79 2.58
CA ILE A 181 15.04 -11.47 3.23
C ILE A 181 16.05 -10.60 2.47
N LEU A 182 17.18 -11.17 2.05
CA LEU A 182 18.16 -10.43 1.25
C LEU A 182 17.58 -10.00 -0.11
N ALA A 183 16.81 -10.86 -0.77
CA ALA A 183 16.15 -10.55 -2.02
C ALA A 183 15.07 -9.46 -1.86
N LEU A 184 14.30 -9.52 -0.77
CA LEU A 184 13.29 -8.51 -0.44
C LEU A 184 13.95 -7.15 -0.15
N TYR A 185 15.03 -7.13 0.64
CA TYR A 185 15.79 -5.91 0.90
C TYR A 185 16.32 -5.28 -0.40
N ARG A 186 16.90 -6.10 -1.29
CA ARG A 186 17.35 -5.62 -2.59
C ARG A 186 16.21 -5.05 -3.42
N ALA A 187 15.06 -5.74 -3.47
CA ALA A 187 13.88 -5.22 -4.15
C ALA A 187 13.46 -3.86 -3.57
N PHE A 188 13.44 -3.74 -2.24
CA PHE A 188 13.08 -2.49 -1.56
C PHE A 188 14.00 -1.32 -1.96
N VAL A 189 15.31 -1.53 -1.93
CA VAL A 189 16.29 -0.48 -2.25
C VAL A 189 16.30 -0.15 -3.74
N ASP A 190 16.39 -1.15 -4.61
CA ASP A 190 16.53 -0.96 -6.06
C ASP A 190 15.29 -0.33 -6.70
N THR A 191 14.13 -0.40 -6.04
CA THR A 191 12.87 0.18 -6.52
C THR A 191 12.45 1.46 -5.80
N ASP A 192 13.29 1.98 -4.88
CA ASP A 192 12.94 3.11 -4.00
C ASP A 192 11.59 2.92 -3.29
N ALA A 193 11.36 1.70 -2.77
CA ALA A 193 10.20 1.43 -1.95
C ALA A 193 10.26 2.25 -0.65
N SER A 194 9.11 2.75 -0.22
CA SER A 194 8.92 3.41 1.08
C SER A 194 8.40 2.43 2.14
N LEU A 195 7.74 1.36 1.70
CA LEU A 195 7.20 0.28 2.52
C LEU A 195 7.28 -1.03 1.72
N ALA A 196 7.75 -2.10 2.35
CA ALA A 196 7.48 -3.46 1.91
C ALA A 196 7.02 -4.30 3.10
N GLU A 197 5.81 -4.85 3.02
CA GLU A 197 5.21 -5.68 4.05
C GLU A 197 4.79 -7.02 3.46
N ILE A 198 5.27 -8.11 4.06
CA ILE A 198 4.91 -9.48 3.74
C ILE A 198 4.13 -10.03 4.93
N ASN A 199 2.81 -10.12 4.77
CA ASN A 199 1.91 -10.55 5.83
C ASN A 199 0.71 -11.35 5.31
N PRO A 200 0.73 -12.70 5.38
CA PRO A 200 1.75 -13.51 6.05
C PRO A 200 2.96 -13.85 5.17
N LEU A 201 4.14 -13.89 5.81
CA LEU A 201 5.29 -14.68 5.38
C LEU A 201 5.06 -16.13 5.81
N VAL A 202 4.84 -17.03 4.86
CA VAL A 202 4.46 -18.42 5.13
C VAL A 202 5.68 -19.32 5.17
N VAL A 203 5.68 -20.24 6.13
CA VAL A 203 6.52 -21.45 6.10
C VAL A 203 5.64 -22.64 5.71
N THR A 204 6.04 -23.37 4.68
CA THR A 204 5.32 -24.58 4.23
C THR A 204 5.75 -25.80 5.06
N PRO A 205 4.99 -26.92 5.04
CA PRO A 205 5.43 -28.17 5.64
C PRO A 205 6.77 -28.70 5.08
N SER A 206 7.10 -28.38 3.82
CA SER A 206 8.39 -28.71 3.21
C SER A 206 9.55 -27.80 3.64
N GLY A 207 9.28 -26.76 4.45
CA GLY A 207 10.29 -25.81 4.91
C GLY A 207 10.63 -24.69 3.92
N GLU A 208 9.81 -24.47 2.89
CA GLU A 208 9.91 -23.31 2.01
C GLU A 208 9.39 -22.06 2.71
N VAL A 209 9.91 -20.89 2.32
CA VAL A 209 9.54 -19.58 2.88
C VAL A 209 9.01 -18.70 1.75
N LEU A 210 7.74 -18.28 1.85
CA LEU A 210 7.00 -17.66 0.74
C LEU A 210 6.27 -16.39 1.18
N ALA A 211 6.23 -15.38 0.31
CA ALA A 211 5.35 -14.22 0.46
C ALA A 211 3.94 -14.59 -0.01
N LEU A 212 3.06 -15.00 0.92
CA LEU A 212 1.68 -15.35 0.58
C LEU A 212 0.87 -14.11 0.20
N ASP A 213 1.14 -13.00 0.88
CA ASP A 213 0.60 -11.67 0.58
C ASP A 213 1.72 -10.63 0.70
N ALA A 214 1.65 -9.58 -0.12
CA ALA A 214 2.67 -8.53 -0.18
C ALA A 214 2.01 -7.17 -0.44
N LYS A 215 2.35 -6.19 0.40
CA LYS A 215 1.99 -4.78 0.24
C LYS A 215 3.28 -3.98 0.04
N ILE A 216 3.42 -3.34 -1.11
CA ILE A 216 4.58 -2.49 -1.41
C ILE A 216 4.07 -1.09 -1.75
N GLY A 217 4.71 -0.09 -1.15
CA GLY A 217 4.56 1.32 -1.49
C GLY A 217 5.90 1.91 -1.91
N PHE A 218 5.88 2.87 -2.81
CA PHE A 218 7.04 3.57 -3.36
C PHE A 218 7.09 5.02 -2.94
N ASP A 219 8.30 5.58 -2.87
CA ASP A 219 8.50 7.02 -2.75
C ASP A 219 8.11 7.72 -4.05
N ASP A 220 7.10 8.59 -3.98
CA ASP A 220 6.59 9.34 -5.14
C ASP A 220 7.69 10.23 -5.76
N ASN A 221 8.64 10.70 -4.95
CA ASN A 221 9.75 11.51 -5.41
C ASN A 221 10.76 10.72 -6.26
N ALA A 222 10.73 9.40 -6.23
CA ALA A 222 11.62 8.54 -6.99
C ALA A 222 11.01 8.03 -8.30
N LEU A 223 9.71 8.25 -8.54
CA LEU A 223 9.02 7.69 -9.72
C LEU A 223 9.60 8.18 -11.06
N TYR A 224 10.21 9.37 -11.12
CA TYR A 224 10.83 9.90 -12.33
C TYR A 224 11.95 9.00 -12.90
N ARG A 225 12.58 8.17 -12.05
CA ARG A 225 13.63 7.21 -12.44
C ARG A 225 13.14 5.76 -12.48
N HIS A 226 11.84 5.52 -12.24
CA HIS A 226 11.19 4.21 -12.29
C HIS A 226 9.92 4.26 -13.16
N PRO A 227 10.05 4.45 -14.49
CA PRO A 227 8.90 4.54 -15.37
C PRO A 227 8.05 3.27 -15.37
N ASP A 228 8.66 2.09 -15.22
CA ASP A 228 7.94 0.81 -15.14
C ASP A 228 7.04 0.72 -13.90
N ILE A 229 7.45 1.34 -12.79
CA ILE A 229 6.65 1.42 -11.56
C ILE A 229 5.58 2.51 -11.70
N ALA A 230 5.91 3.68 -12.27
CA ALA A 230 4.95 4.76 -12.48
C ALA A 230 3.74 4.34 -13.32
N GLU A 231 3.95 3.48 -14.33
CA GLU A 231 2.89 2.89 -15.16
C GLU A 231 1.94 1.96 -14.38
N MET A 232 2.33 1.50 -13.18
CA MET A 232 1.50 0.64 -12.34
C MET A 232 0.43 1.39 -11.54
N ARG A 233 0.44 2.74 -11.53
CA ARG A 233 -0.51 3.56 -10.79
C ARG A 233 -1.95 3.23 -11.20
N ASP A 234 -2.79 2.96 -10.20
CA ASP A 234 -4.21 2.74 -10.41
C ASP A 234 -5.03 3.89 -9.81
N THR A 235 -5.47 4.81 -10.66
CA THR A 235 -6.27 5.97 -10.24
C THR A 235 -7.65 5.59 -9.72
N ASN A 236 -8.15 4.37 -9.95
CA ASN A 236 -9.43 3.92 -9.38
C ASN A 236 -9.33 3.68 -7.87
N GLU A 237 -8.11 3.51 -7.34
CA GLU A 237 -7.86 3.32 -5.92
C GLU A 237 -7.71 4.64 -5.16
N GLU A 238 -7.62 5.77 -5.87
CA GLU A 238 -7.43 7.12 -5.31
C GLU A 238 -8.76 7.90 -5.30
N ASP A 239 -8.85 9.00 -4.53
CA ASP A 239 -10.02 9.88 -4.60
C ASP A 239 -10.00 10.66 -5.94
N PRO A 240 -11.11 10.74 -6.70
CA PRO A 240 -11.14 11.44 -7.99
C PRO A 240 -10.70 12.91 -7.92
N LEU A 241 -10.91 13.59 -6.79
CA LEU A 241 -10.46 14.96 -6.58
C LEU A 241 -8.95 15.05 -6.37
N GLU A 242 -8.36 14.07 -5.68
CA GLU A 242 -6.91 13.96 -5.52
C GLU A 242 -6.23 13.66 -6.86
N VAL A 243 -6.81 12.77 -7.67
CA VAL A 243 -6.33 12.49 -9.03
C VAL A 243 -6.32 13.77 -9.88
N ARG A 244 -7.46 14.48 -9.93
CA ARG A 244 -7.56 15.75 -10.67
C ARG A 244 -6.58 16.81 -10.15
N ALA A 245 -6.38 16.90 -8.84
CA ALA A 245 -5.40 17.81 -8.26
C ALA A 245 -3.97 17.46 -8.73
N SER A 246 -3.62 16.17 -8.77
CA SER A 246 -2.30 15.72 -9.19
C SER A 246 -1.97 16.06 -10.64
N GLU A 247 -2.97 16.09 -11.54
CA GLU A 247 -2.82 16.53 -12.94
C GLU A 247 -2.42 18.01 -13.06
N HIS A 248 -2.70 18.80 -12.03
CA HIS A 248 -2.36 20.22 -11.94
C HIS A 248 -1.21 20.50 -10.96
N HIS A 249 -0.50 19.46 -10.52
CA HIS A 249 0.58 19.55 -9.53
C HIS A 249 0.13 20.20 -8.20
N LEU A 250 -1.13 19.99 -7.83
CA LEU A 250 -1.71 20.42 -6.57
C LEU A 250 -1.68 19.27 -5.56
N ASN A 251 -1.23 19.55 -4.34
CA ASN A 251 -1.34 18.58 -3.24
C ASN A 251 -2.69 18.77 -2.56
N TYR A 252 -3.65 17.90 -2.87
CA TYR A 252 -5.00 17.91 -2.32
C TYR A 252 -5.23 16.64 -1.51
N ILE A 253 -5.94 16.75 -0.38
CA ILE A 253 -6.45 15.60 0.37
C ILE A 253 -7.88 15.93 0.78
N LYS A 254 -8.83 15.03 0.51
CA LYS A 254 -10.23 15.23 0.90
C LYS A 254 -10.45 14.95 2.39
N LEU A 255 -11.32 15.72 3.03
CA LEU A 255 -11.73 15.54 4.43
C LEU A 255 -13.26 15.64 4.56
N ASP A 256 -13.80 15.12 5.67
CA ASP A 256 -15.24 15.17 5.96
C ASP A 256 -15.62 16.50 6.64
N GLY A 257 -15.65 17.58 5.86
CA GLY A 257 -15.96 18.92 6.38
C GLY A 257 -16.78 19.79 5.44
N ASN A 258 -16.92 21.07 5.82
CA ASN A 258 -17.74 22.05 5.11
C ASN A 258 -17.02 23.37 4.79
N VAL A 259 -15.80 23.58 5.29
CA VAL A 259 -14.97 24.74 4.97
C VAL A 259 -13.80 24.28 4.11
N GLY A 260 -13.84 24.61 2.82
CA GLY A 260 -12.71 24.36 1.93
C GLY A 260 -11.54 25.28 2.27
N CYS A 261 -10.31 24.82 2.13
CA CYS A 261 -9.12 25.65 2.32
C CYS A 261 -8.21 25.62 1.09
N MET A 262 -7.60 26.77 0.78
CA MET A 262 -6.57 26.91 -0.25
C MET A 262 -5.42 27.73 0.32
N VAL A 263 -4.24 27.12 0.38
CA VAL A 263 -3.10 27.67 1.13
C VAL A 263 -1.80 27.43 0.35
N ASN A 264 -0.83 28.32 0.48
CA ASN A 264 0.52 28.10 -0.05
C ASN A 264 1.49 27.62 1.06
N GLY A 265 1.96 26.39 0.92
CA GLY A 265 2.86 25.70 1.84
C GLY A 265 2.15 24.74 2.79
N ALA A 266 2.55 23.47 2.77
CA ALA A 266 1.96 22.39 3.56
C ALA A 266 1.85 22.69 5.06
N GLY A 267 2.86 23.32 5.67
CA GLY A 267 2.83 23.69 7.09
C GLY A 267 1.73 24.70 7.42
N LEU A 268 1.56 25.72 6.57
CA LEU A 268 0.50 26.72 6.72
C LEU A 268 -0.88 26.11 6.40
N ALA A 269 -0.95 25.19 5.44
CA ALA A 269 -2.19 24.49 5.10
C ALA A 269 -2.71 23.68 6.31
N MET A 270 -1.83 22.92 6.98
CA MET A 270 -2.16 22.22 8.22
C MET A 270 -2.61 23.18 9.33
N ALA A 271 -1.85 24.25 9.59
CA ALA A 271 -2.24 25.24 10.60
C ALA A 271 -3.57 25.94 10.29
N THR A 272 -3.89 26.13 9.00
CA THR A 272 -5.16 26.72 8.55
C THR A 272 -6.33 25.78 8.81
N MET A 273 -6.17 24.48 8.58
CA MET A 273 -7.19 23.50 8.95
C MET A 273 -7.40 23.44 10.46
N ASP A 274 -6.31 23.48 11.24
CA ASP A 274 -6.37 23.48 12.70
C ASP A 274 -7.11 24.71 13.24
N ILE A 275 -6.82 25.91 12.74
CA ILE A 275 -7.51 27.13 13.20
C ILE A 275 -8.99 27.15 12.78
N ILE A 276 -9.35 26.61 11.60
CA ILE A 276 -10.76 26.39 11.21
C ILE A 276 -11.44 25.51 12.24
N LYS A 277 -10.83 24.39 12.62
CA LYS A 277 -11.37 23.45 13.59
C LYS A 277 -11.50 24.07 14.98
N LEU A 278 -10.47 24.80 15.43
CA LEU A 278 -10.48 25.52 16.71
C LEU A 278 -11.56 26.61 16.77
N ALA A 279 -11.87 27.24 15.63
CA ALA A 279 -12.95 28.22 15.51
C ALA A 279 -14.35 27.58 15.36
N GLY A 280 -14.46 26.25 15.42
CA GLY A 280 -15.73 25.51 15.36
C GLY A 280 -16.18 25.10 13.96
N GLY A 281 -15.39 25.36 12.92
CA GLY A 281 -15.62 24.86 11.56
C GLY A 281 -15.14 23.42 11.37
N MET A 282 -15.46 22.84 10.22
CA MET A 282 -14.93 21.54 9.81
C MET A 282 -14.14 21.71 8.49
N PRO A 283 -12.81 21.55 8.48
CA PRO A 283 -12.05 21.63 7.24
C PRO A 283 -12.48 20.50 6.28
N ALA A 284 -12.83 20.86 5.04
CA ALA A 284 -13.32 19.95 4.01
C ALA A 284 -12.20 19.35 3.15
N ASN A 285 -11.02 19.98 3.16
CA ASN A 285 -9.87 19.49 2.41
C ASN A 285 -8.59 20.07 3.00
N PHE A 286 -7.46 19.43 2.67
CA PHE A 286 -6.14 20.05 2.58
C PHE A 286 -5.90 20.44 1.12
N LEU A 287 -5.36 21.63 0.85
CA LEU A 287 -4.86 22.00 -0.48
C LEU A 287 -3.65 22.92 -0.35
N ASP A 288 -2.51 22.44 -0.80
CA ASP A 288 -1.29 23.23 -0.96
C ASP A 288 -1.07 23.58 -2.44
N VAL A 289 -1.15 24.88 -2.76
CA VAL A 289 -0.90 25.44 -4.12
C VAL A 289 0.58 25.74 -4.39
N GLY A 290 1.46 25.49 -3.41
CA GLY A 290 2.90 25.73 -3.48
C GLY A 290 3.30 27.20 -3.39
N GLY A 291 4.60 27.46 -3.24
CA GLY A 291 5.14 28.81 -3.09
C GLY A 291 5.08 29.69 -4.37
N GLY A 292 4.84 29.08 -5.52
CA GLY A 292 4.77 29.73 -6.84
C GLY A 292 3.35 29.86 -7.40
N ALA A 293 2.34 29.93 -6.53
CA ALA A 293 0.94 30.01 -6.92
C ALA A 293 0.70 31.07 -8.01
N ASN A 294 -0.03 30.69 -9.06
CA ASN A 294 -0.40 31.53 -10.18
C ASN A 294 -1.90 31.41 -10.46
N VAL A 295 -2.41 32.24 -11.38
CA VAL A 295 -3.84 32.32 -11.72
C VAL A 295 -4.42 30.96 -12.13
N GLU A 296 -3.68 30.15 -12.89
CA GLU A 296 -4.14 28.83 -13.33
C GLU A 296 -4.23 27.84 -12.17
N THR A 297 -3.19 27.78 -11.35
CA THR A 297 -3.14 26.91 -10.15
C THR A 297 -4.25 27.27 -9.15
N VAL A 298 -4.50 28.57 -8.93
CA VAL A 298 -5.58 29.06 -8.06
C VAL A 298 -6.96 28.72 -8.64
N ARG A 299 -7.18 28.96 -9.94
CA ARG A 299 -8.43 28.61 -10.61
C ARG A 299 -8.72 27.11 -10.49
N ASN A 300 -7.75 26.26 -10.84
CA ASN A 300 -7.94 24.81 -10.78
C ASN A 300 -8.20 24.34 -9.34
N GLY A 301 -7.52 24.93 -8.35
CA GLY A 301 -7.79 24.65 -6.94
C GLY A 301 -9.21 25.04 -6.49
N PHE A 302 -9.74 26.17 -6.98
CA PHE A 302 -11.14 26.53 -6.75
C PHE A 302 -12.11 25.54 -7.39
N GLU A 303 -11.87 25.14 -8.65
CA GLU A 303 -12.70 24.15 -9.35
C GLU A 303 -12.75 22.82 -8.58
N ILE A 304 -11.61 22.37 -8.03
CA ILE A 304 -11.53 21.17 -7.21
C ILE A 304 -12.33 21.34 -5.92
N ILE A 305 -12.06 22.39 -5.12
CA ILE A 305 -12.74 22.63 -3.84
C ILE A 305 -14.26 22.73 -4.03
N LEU A 306 -14.71 23.50 -5.02
CA LEU A 306 -16.13 23.75 -5.25
C LEU A 306 -16.86 22.56 -5.88
N SER A 307 -16.14 21.55 -6.37
CA SER A 307 -16.75 20.30 -6.85
C SER A 307 -17.18 19.36 -5.71
N ASP A 308 -16.73 19.60 -4.48
CA ASP A 308 -17.24 18.91 -3.30
C ASP A 308 -18.57 19.56 -2.83
N PRO A 309 -19.71 18.84 -2.91
CA PRO A 309 -21.01 19.40 -2.51
C PRO A 309 -21.13 19.73 -1.02
N ASN A 310 -20.23 19.20 -0.18
CA ASN A 310 -20.21 19.47 1.25
C ASN A 310 -19.67 20.86 1.59
N VAL A 311 -18.86 21.45 0.70
CA VAL A 311 -18.25 22.78 0.91
C VAL A 311 -19.32 23.88 0.90
N LYS A 312 -19.35 24.69 1.96
CA LYS A 312 -20.26 25.83 2.17
C LYS A 312 -19.54 27.16 2.27
N ALA A 313 -18.24 27.14 2.57
CA ALA A 313 -17.38 28.32 2.61
C ALA A 313 -15.97 27.92 2.16
N VAL A 314 -15.20 28.89 1.64
CA VAL A 314 -13.79 28.69 1.28
C VAL A 314 -12.95 29.71 2.02
N LEU A 315 -11.93 29.25 2.73
CA LEU A 315 -10.89 30.09 3.32
C LEU A 315 -9.63 30.03 2.44
N VAL A 316 -9.31 31.15 1.80
CA VAL A 316 -8.04 31.32 1.09
C VAL A 316 -7.06 31.99 2.03
N ASN A 317 -5.96 31.31 2.35
CA ASN A 317 -4.91 31.83 3.22
C ASN A 317 -3.57 31.80 2.49
N ILE A 318 -3.24 32.89 1.81
CA ILE A 318 -1.99 33.03 1.07
C ILE A 318 -1.05 33.97 1.82
N PHE A 319 0.07 33.44 2.29
CA PHE A 319 1.14 34.25 2.87
C PHE A 319 2.09 34.69 1.76
N GLY A 320 2.17 36.00 1.53
CA GLY A 320 2.98 36.59 0.47
C GLY A 320 4.46 36.22 0.59
N GLY A 321 5.01 35.65 -0.49
CA GLY A 321 6.42 35.30 -0.63
C GLY A 321 7.03 35.98 -1.84
N ILE A 322 7.35 35.20 -2.87
CA ILE A 322 7.91 35.71 -4.14
C ILE A 322 6.81 36.32 -5.04
N VAL A 323 5.57 35.87 -4.88
CA VAL A 323 4.41 36.38 -5.63
C VAL A 323 3.79 37.57 -4.90
N ARG A 324 3.53 38.66 -5.63
CA ARG A 324 2.85 39.84 -5.08
C ARG A 324 1.36 39.56 -4.90
N CYS A 325 0.78 39.97 -3.77
CA CYS A 325 -0.63 39.72 -3.46
C CYS A 325 -1.62 40.33 -4.47
N ASP A 326 -1.26 41.41 -5.17
CA ASP A 326 -2.12 42.00 -6.20
C ASP A 326 -2.17 41.19 -7.50
N ARG A 327 -1.39 40.11 -7.62
CA ARG A 327 -1.38 39.19 -8.76
C ARG A 327 -2.08 37.86 -8.52
N VAL A 328 -2.40 37.55 -7.25
CA VAL A 328 -3.02 36.29 -6.82
C VAL A 328 -4.53 36.48 -6.75
#